data_AF-A0A3D3BTR6-F1
#
_entry.id   AF-A0A3D3BTR6-F1
#
_cell.length_a   1.000
_cell.length_b   1.000
_cell.length_c   1.000
_cell.angle_alpha   90.00
_cell.angle_beta   90.00
_cell.angle_gamma   90.00
#
_symmetry.space_group_name_H-M   'P 1'
#
loop_
_entity.id
_entity.type
_entity.pdbx_description
1 polymer ?
#
loop_
_entity_poly.entity_id
_entity_poly.type
_entity_poly.pdbx_seq_one_letter_code
_entity_poly.pdbx_strand_id
1 'polypeptide(L)' 'TFVAGDPVNLIDQNSRVIARGLVNFDARELPALLGRSTRELGRERGPEYEREVVHRDDMVVLSQ' A
#
# COMPACT_ATOMS: atom_id res chain seq x y z
N THR A 1 11.06 -1.61 -8.00
CA THR A 1 10.39 -0.31 -8.17
C THR A 1 9.01 -0.57 -8.76
N PHE A 2 8.02 0.24 -8.41
CA PHE A 2 6.64 0.15 -8.91
C PHE A 2 6.00 1.55 -8.85
N VAL A 3 4.96 1.75 -9.64
CA VAL A 3 4.11 2.95 -9.64
C VAL A 3 2.68 2.59 -9.21
N ALA A 4 1.88 3.60 -8.88
CA ALA A 4 0.46 3.38 -8.58
C ALA A 4 -0.23 2.61 -9.73
N GLY A 5 -1.02 1.59 -9.36
CA GLY A 5 -1.70 0.66 -10.27
C GLY A 5 -0.92 -0.62 -10.56
N ASP A 6 0.36 -0.71 -10.23
CA ASP A 6 1.14 -1.94 -10.43
C ASP A 6 0.72 -3.04 -9.43
N PRO A 7 0.73 -4.32 -9.85
CA PRO A 7 0.59 -5.44 -8.93
C PRO A 7 1.85 -5.59 -8.06
N VAL A 8 1.66 -5.72 -6.75
CA VAL A 8 2.74 -5.92 -5.77
C VAL A 8 2.48 -7.14 -4.90
N ASN A 9 3.57 -7.76 -4.43
CA ASN A 9 3.51 -8.80 -3.40
C ASN A 9 3.46 -8.16 -2.01
N LEU A 10 2.59 -8.68 -1.16
CA LEU A 10 2.56 -8.39 0.28
C LEU A 10 3.26 -9.56 0.99
N ILE A 11 4.35 -9.26 1.68
CA ILE A 11 5.19 -10.26 2.36
C ILE A 11 5.06 -10.14 3.87
N ASP A 12 5.09 -11.28 4.57
CA ASP A 12 5.21 -11.32 6.02
C ASP A 12 6.67 -11.08 6.48
N GLN A 13 6.88 -11.08 7.79
CA GLN A 13 8.20 -10.92 8.41
C GLN A 13 9.19 -12.06 8.09
N ASN A 14 8.68 -13.20 7.61
CA ASN A 14 9.47 -14.37 7.21
C ASN A 14 9.73 -14.42 5.70
N SER A 15 9.49 -13.31 4.98
CA SER A 15 9.62 -13.21 3.52
C SER A 15 8.68 -14.13 2.73
N ARG A 16 7.56 -14.57 3.33
CA ARG A 16 6.52 -15.32 2.63
C ARG A 16 5.53 -14.37 1.99
N VAL A 17 5.22 -14.56 0.72
CA VAL A 17 4.13 -13.83 0.05
C VAL A 17 2.79 -14.34 0.61
N ILE A 18 2.05 -13.45 1.26
CA ILE A 18 0.75 -13.77 1.88
C ILE A 18 -0.43 -13.21 1.07
N ALA A 19 -0.18 -12.21 0.23
CA ALA A 19 -1.19 -11.62 -0.64
C ALA A 19 -0.54 -10.95 -1.85
N ARG A 20 -1.35 -10.66 -2.86
CA ARG A 20 -1.01 -9.80 -3.99
C ARG A 20 -2.11 -8.77 -4.17
N GLY A 21 -1.75 -7.55 -4.56
CA GLY A 21 -2.77 -6.54 -4.85
C GLY A 21 -2.21 -5.36 -5.64
N LEU A 22 -3.09 -4.46 -6.05
CA LEU A 22 -2.72 -3.24 -6.76
C LEU A 22 -2.34 -2.15 -5.76
N VAL A 23 -1.20 -1.49 -5.99
CA VAL A 23 -0.69 -0.44 -5.09
C VAL A 23 -1.25 0.93 -5.47
N ASN A 24 -1.64 1.74 -4.48
CA ASN A 24 -2.21 3.08 -4.71
C ASN A 24 -1.16 4.21 -4.78
N PHE A 25 0.08 3.91 -4.39
CA PHE A 25 1.16 4.89 -4.28
C PHE A 25 2.43 4.38 -4.98
N ASP A 26 3.25 5.31 -5.45
CA ASP A 26 4.56 4.99 -6.00
C ASP A 26 5.51 4.44 -4.92
N ALA A 27 6.42 3.55 -5.33
CA ALA A 27 7.45 3.02 -4.43
C ALA A 27 8.34 4.12 -3.80
N ARG A 28 8.47 5.26 -4.49
CA ARG A 28 9.28 6.41 -4.02
C ARG A 28 8.55 7.26 -2.97
N GLU A 29 7.23 7.20 -2.96
CA GLU A 29 6.38 7.99 -2.06
C GLU A 29 6.11 7.24 -0.76
N LEU A 30 5.92 5.92 -0.85
CA LEU A 30 5.59 5.04 0.28
C LEU A 30 6.42 5.30 1.55
N PRO A 31 7.76 5.43 1.50
CA PRO A 31 8.58 5.60 2.70
C PRO A 31 8.18 6.79 3.57
N ALA A 32 7.66 7.87 2.98
CA ALA A 32 7.21 9.05 3.72
C ALA A 32 5.82 8.88 4.38
N LEU A 33 5.09 7.82 4.00
CA LEU A 33 3.73 7.52 4.47
C LEU A 33 3.72 6.45 5.57
N LEU A 34 4.74 5.57 5.60
CA LEU A 34 4.79 4.43 6.52
C LEU A 34 4.73 4.85 7.99
N GLY A 35 3.92 4.14 8.77
CA GLY A 35 3.77 4.36 10.21
C GLY A 35 2.92 5.58 10.59
N ARG A 36 2.32 6.26 9.61
CA ARG A 36 1.51 7.47 9.82
C ARG A 36 0.02 7.19 9.65
N SER A 37 -0.80 7.97 10.33
CA SER A 37 -2.26 7.93 10.15
C SER A 37 -2.66 8.55 8.81
N THR A 38 -3.55 7.89 8.06
CA THR A 38 -4.10 8.42 6.79
C THR A 38 -4.78 9.77 6.99
N ARG A 39 -5.46 9.98 8.12
CA ARG A 39 -6.10 11.26 8.47
C ARG A 39 -5.09 12.38 8.70
N GLU A 40 -3.94 12.07 9.29
CA GLU A 40 -2.87 13.07 9.47
C GLU A 40 -2.24 13.43 8.13
N LEU A 41 -1.98 12.41 7.30
CA LEU A 41 -1.48 12.60 5.94
C LEU A 41 -2.46 13.45 5.09
N GLY A 42 -3.77 13.18 5.19
CA GLY A 42 -4.82 13.94 4.53
C GLY A 42 -4.79 15.43 4.87
N ARG A 43 -4.64 15.75 6.16
CA ARG A 43 -4.55 17.13 6.65
C ARG A 43 -3.31 17.87 6.18
N GLU A 44 -2.17 17.17 6.13
CA GLU A 44 -0.88 17.80 5.78
C GLU A 44 -0.62 17.89 4.29
N ARG A 45 -1.09 16.90 3.52
CA ARG A 45 -0.68 16.70 2.12
C ARG A 45 -1.83 16.73 1.12
N GLY A 46 -3.08 16.63 1.59
CA GLY A 46 -4.28 16.67 0.77
C GLY A 46 -5.10 15.39 0.84
N PRO A 47 -6.41 15.46 0.53
CA PRO A 47 -7.33 14.33 0.65
C PRO A 47 -6.96 13.11 -0.21
N GLU A 48 -6.15 13.27 -1.25
CA GLU A 48 -5.60 12.17 -2.04
C GLU A 48 -4.65 11.25 -1.24
N TYR A 49 -4.20 11.67 -0.05
CA TYR A 49 -3.41 10.84 0.87
C TYR A 49 -4.28 10.09 1.90
N GLU A 50 -5.60 10.32 1.92
CA GLU A 50 -6.56 9.57 2.75
C GLU A 50 -7.01 8.28 2.05
N ARG A 51 -6.05 7.46 1.60
CA ARG A 51 -6.32 6.16 0.96
C ARG A 51 -5.35 5.08 1.42
N GLU A 52 -5.77 3.84 1.28
CA GLU A 52 -5.00 2.65 1.65
C GLU A 52 -3.82 2.46 0.69
N VAL A 53 -2.74 1.82 1.17
CA VAL A 53 -1.60 1.46 0.31
C VAL A 53 -2.00 0.42 -0.74
N VAL A 54 -2.78 -0.57 -0.33
CA VAL A 54 -3.45 -1.55 -1.19
C VAL A 54 -4.88 -1.64 -0.66
N HIS A 55 -5.86 -1.40 -1.51
CA HIS A 55 -7.26 -1.55 -1.12
C HIS A 55 -7.63 -3.04 -1.06
N ARG A 56 -8.47 -3.44 -0.11
CA ARG A 56 -8.80 -4.87 0.09
C ARG A 56 -9.51 -5.49 -1.11
N ASP A 57 -10.29 -4.68 -1.85
CA ASP A 57 -11.06 -5.15 -3.00
C ASP A 57 -10.14 -5.36 -4.22
N ASP A 58 -8.95 -4.73 -4.23
CA ASP A 58 -7.90 -4.89 -5.23
C ASP A 58 -6.80 -5.85 -4.77
N MET A 59 -7.09 -6.68 -3.76
CA MET A 59 -6.16 -7.61 -3.14
C MET A 59 -6.73 -9.03 -3.13
N VAL A 60 -5.86 -10.00 -3.43
CA VAL A 60 -6.12 -11.42 -3.22
C VAL A 60 -5.20 -11.95 -2.12
N VAL A 61 -5.80 -12.57 -1.11
CA VAL A 61 -5.07 -13.30 -0.06
C VAL A 61 -4.73 -14.68 -0.58
N LEU A 62 -3.47 -15.08 -0.45
CA LEU A 62 -3.03 -16.41 -0.86
C LEU A 62 -3.30 -17.38 0.29
N SER A 63 -4.29 -18.26 0.13
CA SER A 63 -4.44 -19.42 1.00
C SER A 63 -3.29 -20.40 0.75
N GLN A 64 -2.70 -20.92 1.82
CA GLN A 64 -1.82 -22.09 1.77
C GLN A 64 -2.64 -23.33 1.37
#